data_AF-F2B8U0-F1
#
_entry.id   AF-F2B8U0-F1
#
_cell.length_a   1.000
_cell.length_b   1.000
_cell.length_c   1.000
_cell.angle_alpha   90.00
_cell.angle_beta   90.00
_cell.angle_gamma   90.00
#
_symmetry.space_group_name_H-M   'P 1'
#
loop_
_entity.id
_entity.type
_entity.pdbx_description
1 polymer ?
#
loop_
_entity_poly.entity_id
_entity_poly.type
_entity_poly.pdbx_seq_one_letter_code
_entity_poly.pdbx_strand_id
1 'polypeptide(L)'
;MGDLFSNRKQSVYDKSLLRVRGIEAVQAEIKETEEAVLQWVKEARQFVEQSRKMGLVRRLAYRTSPVRIGRAAPPYPLREFNVPNICWAEYEGKQRRDITDWDTVAVYLDAANASYDERLLHMRVHLAMKRYHSEGRRLQEKLKAAYALADEMAKMAQSQNIPIGKLAQG
;
A
#
# COMPACT_ATOMS: atom_id res chain seq x y z
N MET A 1 -49.10 -45.83 17.25
CA MET A 1 -48.70 -44.73 18.15
C MET A 1 -47.27 -45.00 18.58
N GLY A 2 -46.27 -44.15 18.41
CA GLY A 2 -46.20 -42.83 17.80
C GLY A 2 -44.75 -42.56 17.37
N ASP A 3 -44.59 -41.55 16.52
CA ASP A 3 -43.33 -41.06 15.96
C ASP A 3 -42.22 -40.87 17.00
N LEU A 4 -41.07 -41.51 16.74
CA LEU A 4 -39.79 -41.23 17.40
C LEU A 4 -39.01 -40.09 16.70
N PHE A 5 -39.64 -39.41 15.73
CA PHE A 5 -39.16 -38.16 15.16
C PHE A 5 -39.93 -37.00 15.76
N SER A 6 -39.54 -36.55 16.95
CA SER A 6 -40.00 -35.25 17.45
C SER A 6 -38.99 -34.63 18.40
N ASN A 7 -38.52 -33.46 18.00
CA ASN A 7 -37.98 -32.40 18.84
C ASN A 7 -36.73 -32.73 19.66
N ARG A 8 -35.57 -32.69 18.99
CA ARG A 8 -34.45 -31.92 19.55
C ARG A 8 -34.01 -30.87 18.54
N LYS A 9 -34.56 -29.68 18.79
CA LYS A 9 -34.02 -28.35 18.49
C LYS A 9 -32.69 -28.42 17.74
N GLN A 10 -32.72 -28.00 16.47
CA GLN A 10 -31.56 -27.51 15.75
C GLN A 10 -30.68 -26.75 16.73
N SER A 11 -29.61 -27.40 17.17
CA SER A 11 -28.62 -26.77 18.02
C SER A 11 -28.05 -25.67 17.16
N VAL A 12 -28.47 -24.44 17.47
CA VAL A 12 -27.61 -23.27 17.58
C VAL A 12 -26.32 -23.50 16.80
N TYR A 13 -26.39 -23.45 15.47
CA TYR A 13 -25.19 -23.30 14.68
C TYR A 13 -24.67 -21.95 15.11
N ASP A 14 -23.62 -22.06 15.91
CA ASP A 14 -22.89 -21.03 16.60
C ASP A 14 -22.97 -19.67 15.91
N LYS A 15 -23.83 -18.80 16.45
CA LYS A 15 -23.74 -17.36 16.25
C LYS A 15 -22.36 -16.81 16.69
N SER A 16 -21.50 -17.64 17.30
CA SER A 16 -20.13 -17.31 17.66
C SER A 16 -19.14 -17.37 16.50
N LEU A 17 -19.47 -18.02 15.37
CA LEU A 17 -18.66 -17.98 14.14
C LEU A 17 -18.91 -16.72 13.28
N LEU A 18 -19.90 -15.87 13.65
CA LEU A 18 -20.24 -14.61 12.97
C LEU A 18 -19.21 -13.48 13.16
N ARG A 19 -18.01 -13.76 13.65
CA ARG A 19 -16.86 -12.85 13.50
C ARG A 19 -16.08 -13.11 12.20
N VAL A 20 -16.72 -13.70 11.18
CA VAL A 20 -16.35 -13.37 9.80
C VAL A 20 -16.45 -11.85 9.71
N ARG A 21 -15.36 -11.14 9.38
CA ARG A 21 -15.41 -9.68 9.17
C ARG A 21 -16.62 -9.40 8.28
N GLY A 22 -17.61 -8.67 8.80
CA GLY A 22 -18.79 -8.32 8.01
C GLY A 22 -18.36 -7.60 6.74
N ILE A 23 -19.17 -7.66 5.68
CA ILE A 23 -18.86 -7.01 4.39
C ILE A 23 -18.55 -5.51 4.61
N GLU A 24 -19.29 -4.85 5.51
CA GLU A 24 -19.06 -3.47 5.92
C GLU A 24 -17.67 -3.25 6.54
N ALA A 25 -17.16 -4.19 7.34
CA ALA A 25 -15.83 -4.09 7.95
C ALA A 25 -14.72 -4.23 6.89
N VAL A 26 -14.91 -5.08 5.88
CA VAL A 26 -13.97 -5.22 4.77
C VAL A 26 -14.00 -3.96 3.90
N GLN A 27 -15.17 -3.39 3.63
CA GLN A 27 -15.31 -2.12 2.90
C GLN A 27 -14.63 -0.96 3.66
N ALA A 28 -14.80 -0.88 4.97
CA ALA A 28 -14.14 0.12 5.80
C ALA A 28 -12.60 -0.03 5.76
N GLU A 29 -12.08 -1.26 5.82
CA GLU A 29 -10.64 -1.54 5.72
C GLU A 29 -10.07 -1.17 4.34
N ILE A 30 -10.82 -1.42 3.26
CA ILE A 30 -10.46 -0.99 1.91
C ILE A 30 -10.31 0.54 1.88
N LYS A 31 -11.35 1.26 2.31
CA LYS A 31 -11.38 2.74 2.33
C LYS A 31 -10.25 3.33 3.16
N GLU A 32 -10.05 2.84 4.37
CA GLU A 32 -8.95 3.27 5.25
C GLU A 32 -7.58 3.06 4.59
N THR A 33 -7.40 1.90 3.94
CA THR A 33 -6.12 1.59 3.31
C THR A 33 -5.90 2.41 2.03
N GLU A 34 -6.95 2.76 1.29
CA GLU A 34 -6.88 3.68 0.15
C GLU A 34 -6.47 5.08 0.56
N GLU A 35 -7.11 5.61 1.61
CA GLU A 35 -6.76 6.90 2.20
C GLU A 35 -5.29 6.90 2.67
N ALA A 36 -4.85 5.80 3.28
CA ALA A 36 -3.45 5.63 3.67
C ALA A 36 -2.50 5.65 2.46
N VAL A 37 -2.85 5.01 1.33
CA VAL A 37 -2.04 5.08 0.10
C VAL A 37 -1.94 6.51 -0.43
N LEU A 38 -3.07 7.23 -0.51
CA LEU A 38 -3.09 8.61 -1.00
C LEU A 38 -2.23 9.53 -0.13
N GLN A 39 -2.37 9.41 1.19
CA GLN A 39 -1.56 10.17 2.14
C GLN A 39 -0.08 9.81 2.02
N TRP A 40 0.24 8.52 1.85
CA TRP A 40 1.62 8.06 1.69
C TRP A 40 2.28 8.61 0.42
N VAL A 41 1.55 8.64 -0.71
CA VAL A 41 2.02 9.26 -1.96
C VAL A 41 2.27 10.75 -1.77
N LYS A 42 1.38 11.46 -1.07
CA LYS A 42 1.55 12.89 -0.77
C LYS A 42 2.80 13.15 0.05
N GLU A 43 3.01 12.39 1.12
CA GLU A 43 4.21 12.50 1.97
C GLU A 43 5.49 12.20 1.18
N ALA A 44 5.50 11.15 0.37
CA ALA A 44 6.64 10.78 -0.45
C ALA A 44 7.01 11.89 -1.46
N ARG A 45 6.02 12.56 -2.05
CA ARG A 45 6.25 13.71 -2.95
C ARG A 45 6.82 14.91 -2.19
N GLN A 46 6.22 15.24 -1.04
CA GLN A 46 6.70 16.33 -0.18
C GLN A 46 8.14 16.09 0.27
N PHE A 47 8.49 14.86 0.63
CA PHE A 47 9.86 14.49 0.98
C PHE A 47 10.85 14.75 -0.16
N VAL A 48 10.51 14.36 -1.40
CA VAL A 48 11.36 14.64 -2.57
C VAL A 48 11.51 16.16 -2.80
N GLU A 49 10.44 16.94 -2.63
CA GLU A 49 10.51 18.40 -2.74
C GLU A 49 11.40 19.03 -1.68
N GLN A 50 11.26 18.60 -0.43
CA GLN A 50 12.07 19.07 0.69
C GLN A 50 13.56 18.72 0.52
N SER A 51 13.85 17.54 -0.04
CA SER A 51 15.23 17.08 -0.29
C SER A 51 16.03 18.03 -1.17
N ARG A 52 15.37 18.81 -2.03
CA ARG A 52 16.02 19.80 -2.91
C ARG A 52 16.70 20.94 -2.14
N LYS A 53 16.30 21.17 -0.88
CA LYS A 53 16.84 22.22 -0.02
C LYS A 53 17.89 21.69 0.97
N MET A 54 18.21 20.40 0.95
CA MET A 54 19.06 19.74 1.94
C MET A 54 20.56 19.71 1.59
N GLY A 55 20.96 20.25 0.43
CA GLY A 55 22.38 20.27 0.03
C GLY A 55 22.96 18.88 -0.27
N LEU A 56 22.16 17.96 -0.83
CA LEU A 56 22.58 16.58 -1.09
C LEU A 56 23.55 16.48 -2.29
N VAL A 57 24.49 15.55 -2.24
CA VAL A 57 25.48 15.29 -3.32
C VAL A 57 24.84 14.89 -4.64
N ARG A 58 23.65 14.30 -4.58
CA ARG A 58 22.83 13.95 -5.73
C ARG A 58 21.36 14.26 -5.45
N ARG A 59 20.61 14.55 -6.52
CA ARG A 59 19.18 14.85 -6.40
C ARG A 59 18.40 13.58 -6.17
N LEU A 60 17.32 13.67 -5.41
CA LEU A 60 16.32 12.60 -5.37
C LEU A 60 15.35 12.74 -6.52
N ALA A 61 14.80 11.61 -6.95
CA ALA A 61 13.77 11.58 -7.95
C ALA A 61 12.68 10.56 -7.63
N TYR A 62 11.46 10.94 -7.97
CA TYR A 62 10.26 10.14 -7.75
C TYR A 62 9.97 9.26 -8.97
N ARG A 63 9.78 7.97 -8.75
CA ARG A 63 9.27 7.01 -9.71
C ARG A 63 7.91 6.49 -9.25
N THR A 64 6.98 6.47 -10.19
CA THR A 64 5.62 6.03 -9.96
C THR A 64 5.51 4.56 -10.34
N SER A 65 5.23 3.68 -9.37
CA SER A 65 4.96 2.27 -9.64
C SER A 65 3.46 2.00 -9.48
N PRO A 66 2.78 1.31 -10.41
CA PRO A 66 1.34 1.07 -10.30
C PRO A 66 1.02 0.16 -9.10
N VAL A 67 -0.07 0.47 -8.40
CA VAL A 67 -0.63 -0.40 -7.36
C VAL A 67 -1.37 -1.55 -8.04
N ARG A 68 -0.88 -2.79 -7.84
CA ARG A 68 -1.43 -3.99 -8.50
C ARG A 68 -2.40 -4.72 -7.57
N ILE A 69 -3.68 -4.36 -7.62
CA ILE A 69 -4.72 -4.81 -6.66
C ILE A 69 -5.80 -5.74 -7.27
N GLY A 70 -5.54 -6.33 -8.44
CA GLY A 70 -6.44 -7.30 -9.07
C GLY A 70 -7.61 -6.66 -9.83
N ARG A 71 -8.48 -7.48 -10.44
CA ARG A 71 -9.57 -7.02 -11.32
C ARG A 71 -10.81 -6.51 -10.57
N ALA A 72 -10.97 -6.89 -9.30
CA ALA A 72 -12.10 -6.48 -8.48
C ALA A 72 -12.02 -5.02 -7.99
N ALA A 73 -10.83 -4.41 -8.07
CA ALA A 73 -10.61 -3.03 -7.68
C ALA A 73 -11.04 -2.05 -8.79
N PRO A 74 -11.56 -0.86 -8.44
CA PRO A 74 -11.84 0.18 -9.40
C PRO A 74 -10.53 0.73 -10.02
N PRO A 75 -10.62 1.40 -11.18
CA PRO A 75 -9.45 2.02 -11.78
C PRO A 75 -9.01 3.25 -10.98
N TYR A 76 -7.76 3.26 -10.51
CA TYR A 76 -7.18 4.42 -9.83
C TYR A 76 -6.24 5.23 -10.74
N PRO A 77 -6.26 6.57 -10.68
CA PRO A 77 -5.30 7.40 -11.37
C PRO A 77 -3.87 7.16 -10.87
N LEU A 78 -2.98 6.66 -11.75
CA LEU A 78 -1.60 6.33 -11.41
C LEU A 78 -0.83 7.49 -10.77
N ARG A 79 -1.15 8.74 -11.14
CA ARG A 79 -0.48 9.93 -10.60
C ARG A 79 -0.69 10.08 -9.08
N GLU A 80 -1.87 9.70 -8.60
CA GLU A 80 -2.32 9.92 -7.23
C GLU A 80 -2.23 8.62 -6.42
N PHE A 81 -2.46 7.49 -7.07
CA PHE A 81 -2.50 6.18 -6.44
C PHE A 81 -1.40 5.28 -7.01
N ASN A 82 -0.28 5.22 -6.30
CA ASN A 82 0.91 4.49 -6.73
C ASN A 82 1.70 4.00 -5.52
N VAL A 83 2.60 3.06 -5.76
CA VAL A 83 3.67 2.72 -4.83
C VAL A 83 4.81 3.70 -5.08
N PRO A 84 5.16 4.57 -4.10
CA PRO A 84 6.30 5.46 -4.23
C PRO A 84 7.58 4.66 -4.40
N ASN A 85 8.42 5.05 -5.36
CA ASN A 85 9.77 4.54 -5.49
C ASN A 85 10.71 5.73 -5.68
N ILE A 86 11.52 6.03 -4.66
CA ILE A 86 12.40 7.20 -4.67
C ILE A 86 13.83 6.69 -4.85
N CYS A 87 14.54 7.27 -5.80
CA CYS A 87 15.93 6.92 -6.11
C CYS A 87 16.81 8.17 -6.15
N TRP A 88 18.11 7.96 -5.97
CA TRP A 88 19.11 8.98 -6.26
C TRP A 88 19.20 9.10 -7.79
N ALA A 89 19.30 10.33 -8.28
CA ALA A 89 19.36 10.63 -9.70
C ALA A 89 20.73 11.20 -10.05
N GLU A 90 21.41 10.51 -10.95
CA GLU A 90 22.58 11.00 -11.65
C GLU A 90 22.19 11.42 -13.06
N TYR A 91 22.80 12.51 -13.52
CA TYR A 91 22.58 13.05 -14.86
C TYR A 91 23.90 13.08 -15.61
N GLU A 92 23.99 12.27 -16.67
CA GLU A 92 25.08 12.28 -17.64
C GLU A 92 24.57 12.95 -18.92
N GLY A 93 24.81 14.26 -19.04
CA GLY A 93 24.21 15.08 -20.10
C GLY A 93 22.68 15.08 -20.04
N LYS A 94 22.03 14.48 -21.05
CA LYS A 94 20.57 14.31 -21.11
C LYS A 94 20.07 12.98 -20.53
N GLN A 95 20.97 12.04 -20.25
CA GLN A 95 20.59 10.73 -19.73
C GLN A 95 20.53 10.78 -18.21
N ARG A 96 19.47 10.18 -17.65
CA ARG A 96 19.30 10.01 -16.21
C ARG A 96 19.55 8.56 -15.84
N ARG A 97 20.45 8.36 -14.87
CA ARG A 97 20.67 7.08 -14.21
C ARG A 97 20.05 7.09 -12.82
N ASP A 98 19.35 6.02 -12.49
CA ASP A 98 18.76 5.82 -11.16
C ASP A 98 19.72 5.00 -10.31
N ILE A 99 19.99 5.49 -9.10
CA ILE A 99 20.90 4.88 -8.13
C ILE A 99 20.10 4.54 -6.89
N THR A 100 20.19 3.29 -6.46
CA THR A 100 19.37 2.73 -5.38
C THR A 100 20.20 2.05 -4.29
N ASP A 101 21.45 1.73 -4.60
CA ASP A 101 22.44 1.20 -3.68
C ASP A 101 23.16 2.32 -2.93
N TRP A 102 23.59 2.02 -1.70
CA TRP A 102 24.29 2.98 -0.86
C TRP A 102 25.75 3.14 -1.30
N ASP A 103 26.38 2.07 -1.77
CA ASP A 103 27.81 2.05 -2.09
C ASP A 103 28.15 3.08 -3.17
N THR A 104 27.34 3.21 -4.21
CA THR A 104 27.50 4.27 -5.22
C THR A 104 27.34 5.68 -4.63
N VAL A 105 26.41 5.87 -3.67
CA VAL A 105 26.23 7.17 -3.00
C VAL A 105 27.43 7.51 -2.13
N ALA A 106 28.01 6.51 -1.44
CA ALA A 106 29.19 6.66 -0.62
C ALA A 106 30.40 7.14 -1.45
N VAL A 107 30.59 6.59 -2.66
CA VAL A 107 31.64 7.04 -3.59
C VAL A 107 31.50 8.52 -3.95
N TYR A 108 30.28 9.02 -4.16
CA TYR A 108 30.09 10.47 -4.41
C TYR A 108 30.37 11.32 -3.18
N LEU A 109 30.06 10.82 -1.98
CA LEU A 109 30.37 11.50 -0.73
C LEU A 109 31.89 11.55 -0.49
N ASP A 110 32.61 10.47 -0.82
CA ASP A 110 34.07 10.43 -0.78
C ASP A 110 34.67 11.45 -1.76
N ALA A 111 34.21 11.47 -3.00
CA ALA A 111 34.68 12.41 -4.02
C ALA A 111 34.38 13.88 -3.66
N ALA A 112 33.31 14.14 -2.91
CA ALA A 112 32.95 15.47 -2.42
C ALA A 112 33.69 15.86 -1.12
N ASN A 113 34.56 15.00 -0.57
CA ASN A 113 35.18 15.16 0.75
C ASN A 113 34.13 15.43 1.85
N ALA A 114 32.98 14.76 1.77
CA ALA A 114 31.88 14.97 2.70
C ALA A 114 32.29 14.63 4.13
N SER A 115 31.95 15.55 5.04
CA SER A 115 32.07 15.39 6.48
C SER A 115 31.21 14.24 7.01
N TYR A 116 31.48 13.84 8.25
CA TYR A 116 30.70 12.79 8.91
C TYR A 116 29.20 13.14 9.01
N ASP A 117 28.88 14.39 9.36
CA ASP A 117 27.50 14.85 9.51
C ASP A 117 26.74 14.84 8.17
N GLU A 118 27.41 15.25 7.09
CA GLU A 118 26.84 15.15 5.74
C GLU A 118 26.56 13.70 5.37
N ARG A 119 27.48 12.77 5.65
CA ARG A 119 27.27 11.34 5.40
C ARG A 119 26.08 10.80 6.19
N LEU A 120 25.93 11.19 7.45
CA LEU A 120 24.77 10.82 8.27
C LEU A 120 23.46 11.34 7.70
N LEU A 121 23.43 12.60 7.24
CA LEU A 121 22.26 13.17 6.56
C LEU A 121 21.87 12.33 5.33
N HIS A 122 22.85 12.00 4.48
CA HIS A 122 22.62 11.20 3.28
C HIS A 122 22.14 9.79 3.59
N MET A 123 22.70 9.16 4.63
CA MET A 123 22.26 7.84 5.08
C MET A 123 20.80 7.88 5.55
N ARG A 124 20.41 8.89 6.34
CA ARG A 124 19.02 9.06 6.80
C ARG A 124 18.07 9.25 5.62
N VAL A 125 18.46 10.04 4.64
CA VAL A 125 17.69 10.22 3.40
C VAL A 125 17.57 8.89 2.64
N HIS A 126 18.68 8.17 2.46
CA HIS A 126 18.70 6.88 1.78
C HIS A 126 17.78 5.84 2.43
N LEU A 127 17.78 5.75 3.76
CA LEU A 127 16.88 4.88 4.51
C LEU A 127 15.42 5.32 4.41
N ALA A 128 15.14 6.62 4.46
CA ALA A 128 13.78 7.15 4.30
C ALA A 128 13.20 6.80 2.91
N MET A 129 14.01 6.90 1.85
CA MET A 129 13.62 6.50 0.51
C MET A 129 13.19 5.03 0.44
N LYS A 130 13.99 4.13 1.04
CA LYS A 130 13.69 2.70 1.12
C LYS A 130 12.38 2.45 1.87
N ARG A 131 12.15 3.17 2.97
CA ARG A 131 10.91 3.10 3.77
C ARG A 131 9.67 3.44 2.94
N TYR A 132 9.72 4.51 2.14
CA TYR A 132 8.57 4.88 1.29
C TYR A 132 8.17 3.74 0.35
N HIS A 133 9.16 3.07 -0.25
CA HIS A 133 8.90 1.95 -1.14
C HIS A 133 8.34 0.72 -0.41
N SER A 134 8.99 0.30 0.69
CA SER A 134 8.57 -0.87 1.45
C SER A 134 7.16 -0.71 2.02
N GLU A 135 6.85 0.48 2.54
CA GLU A 135 5.55 0.76 3.12
C GLU A 135 4.46 0.86 2.04
N GLY A 136 4.76 1.47 0.90
CA GLY A 136 3.84 1.47 -0.25
C GLY A 136 3.53 0.05 -0.74
N ARG A 137 4.53 -0.85 -0.76
CA ARG A 137 4.35 -2.28 -1.07
C ARG A 137 3.48 -2.97 -0.02
N ARG A 138 3.69 -2.69 1.27
CA ARG A 138 2.88 -3.24 2.36
C ARG A 138 1.41 -2.84 2.22
N LEU A 139 1.12 -1.57 1.94
CA LEU A 139 -0.23 -1.06 1.72
C LEU A 139 -0.89 -1.70 0.49
N GLN A 140 -0.15 -1.86 -0.61
CA GLN A 140 -0.63 -2.57 -1.80
C GLN A 140 -1.07 -4.00 -1.47
N GLU A 141 -0.25 -4.78 -0.76
CA GLU A 141 -0.61 -6.16 -0.43
C GLU A 141 -1.81 -6.22 0.52
N LYS A 142 -1.93 -5.27 1.45
CA LYS A 142 -3.13 -5.14 2.31
C LYS A 142 -4.40 -4.89 1.48
N LEU A 143 -4.35 -3.93 0.54
CA LEU A 143 -5.47 -3.65 -0.37
C LEU A 143 -5.84 -4.85 -1.22
N LYS A 144 -4.83 -5.51 -1.80
CA LYS A 144 -5.05 -6.68 -2.64
C LYS A 144 -5.77 -7.79 -1.88
N ALA A 145 -5.39 -8.04 -0.63
CA ALA A 145 -6.06 -9.02 0.22
C ALA A 145 -7.50 -8.61 0.54
N ALA A 146 -7.73 -7.34 0.89
CA ALA A 146 -9.06 -6.83 1.23
C ALA A 146 -10.02 -6.88 0.03
N TYR A 147 -9.56 -6.47 -1.15
CA TYR A 147 -10.33 -6.57 -2.40
C TYR A 147 -10.65 -8.02 -2.78
N ALA A 148 -9.69 -8.93 -2.65
CA ALA A 148 -9.94 -10.35 -2.90
C ALA A 148 -10.98 -10.93 -1.93
N LEU A 149 -10.90 -10.57 -0.65
CA LEU A 149 -11.90 -11.00 0.33
C LEU A 149 -13.29 -10.45 0.02
N ALA A 150 -13.40 -9.17 -0.33
CA ALA A 150 -14.68 -8.55 -0.70
C ALA A 150 -15.32 -9.23 -1.92
N ASP A 151 -14.52 -9.55 -2.93
CA ASP A 151 -14.96 -10.27 -4.14
C ASP A 151 -15.50 -11.67 -3.81
N GLU A 152 -14.77 -12.44 -2.99
CA GLU A 152 -15.21 -13.77 -2.55
C GLU A 152 -16.48 -13.72 -1.67
N MET A 153 -16.60 -12.73 -0.78
CA MET A 153 -17.81 -12.53 0.02
C MET A 153 -19.03 -12.21 -0.86
N ALA A 154 -18.84 -11.39 -1.90
CA ALA A 154 -19.91 -11.07 -2.85
C ALA A 154 -20.37 -12.32 -3.62
N LYS A 155 -19.43 -13.14 -4.12
CA LYS A 155 -19.75 -14.42 -4.78
C LYS A 155 -20.49 -15.38 -3.85
N MET A 156 -20.07 -15.47 -2.59
CA MET A 156 -20.73 -16.32 -1.60
C MET A 156 -22.17 -15.85 -1.33
N ALA A 157 -22.39 -14.55 -1.14
CA ALA A 157 -23.73 -14.00 -0.93
C ALA A 157 -24.67 -14.26 -2.12
N GLN A 158 -24.16 -14.11 -3.35
CA GLN A 158 -24.90 -14.44 -4.57
C GLN A 158 -25.27 -15.93 -4.62
N SER A 159 -24.33 -16.83 -4.31
CA SER A 159 -24.56 -18.27 -4.33
C SER A 159 -25.63 -18.74 -3.33
N GLN A 160 -25.87 -17.96 -2.27
CA GLN A 160 -26.81 -18.25 -1.19
C GLN A 160 -28.14 -17.49 -1.35
N ASN A 161 -28.37 -16.79 -2.47
CA ASN A 161 -29.54 -15.93 -2.70
C ASN A 161 -29.78 -14.88 -1.60
N ILE A 162 -28.71 -14.41 -0.95
CA ILE A 162 -28.82 -13.34 0.05
C ILE A 162 -28.93 -12.00 -0.70
N PRO A 163 -29.99 -11.20 -0.49
CA PRO A 163 -30.15 -9.91 -1.18
C PRO A 163 -28.99 -8.96 -0.82
N ILE A 164 -28.20 -8.58 -1.81
CA ILE A 164 -27.06 -7.64 -1.66
C ILE A 164 -27.55 -6.19 -1.44
N GLY A 165 -28.87 -5.95 -1.48
CA GLY A 165 -29.51 -4.63 -1.36
C GLY A 165 -29.41 -3.92 0.00
N LYS A 166 -28.63 -4.43 0.96
CA LYS A 166 -28.25 -3.69 2.18
C LYS A 166 -26.75 -3.39 2.28
N LEU A 167 -25.95 -3.71 1.26
CA LEU A 167 -24.48 -3.71 1.31
C LEU A 167 -23.81 -2.66 0.40
N ALA A 168 -24.60 -1.73 -0.14
CA ALA A 168 -24.12 -0.66 -1.01
C ALA A 168 -24.83 0.65 -0.63
N GLN A 169 -24.29 1.35 0.38
CA GLN A 169 -24.36 2.81 0.54
C GLN A 169 -23.56 3.21 1.80
N GLY A 170 -22.34 3.70 1.60
CA GLY A 170 -21.47 4.27 2.64
C GLY A 170 -20.06 4.54 2.14
#